data_AF-A0A7X8YXH0-F1
#
_entry.id   AF-A0A7X8YXH0-F1
#
_cell.length_a   1.000
_cell.length_b   1.000
_cell.length_c   1.000
_cell.angle_alpha   90.00
_cell.angle_beta   90.00
_cell.angle_gamma   90.00
#
_symmetry.space_group_name_H-M   'P 1'
#
loop_
_entity.id
_entity.type
_entity.pdbx_description
1 polymer ?
#
loop_
_entity_poly.entity_id
_entity_poly.type
_entity_poly.pdbx_seq_one_letter_code
_entity_poly.pdbx_strand_id
1 'polypeptide(L)' 'MWPWRPKPGQSSSLIGPSGERLACKALKRAGMKILARNYRCPSGEIDIIAF' A
#
# COMPACT_ATOMS: atom_id res chain seq x y z
N MET A 1 1.80 15.94 18.39
CA MET A 1 2.66 14.72 18.37
C MET A 1 1.76 13.55 17.98
N TRP A 2 1.85 13.03 16.75
CA TRP A 2 0.89 12.05 16.23
C TRP A 2 1.04 10.69 16.96
N PRO A 3 -0.04 10.08 17.48
CA PRO A 3 0.02 8.91 18.38
C PRO A 3 0.42 7.59 17.70
N TRP A 4 0.63 7.59 16.38
CA TRP A 4 0.91 6.40 15.56
C TRP A 4 2.26 6.53 14.82
N ARG A 5 3.30 6.99 15.51
CA ARG A 5 4.67 6.89 14.98
C ARG A 5 5.32 5.57 15.45
N PRO A 6 5.54 4.59 14.56
CA PRO A 6 6.30 3.40 14.93
C PRO A 6 7.74 3.78 15.31
N LYS A 7 8.30 3.10 16.31
CA LYS A 7 9.67 3.36 16.81
C LYS A 7 10.70 3.06 15.71
N PRO A 8 11.78 3.87 15.58
CA PRO A 8 12.85 3.59 14.61
C PRO A 8 13.43 2.20 14.90
N GLY A 9 13.35 1.28 13.94
CA GLY A 9 13.86 -0.10 14.07
C GLY A 9 12.79 -1.20 14.18
N GLN A 10 11.50 -0.88 14.36
CA GLN A 10 10.44 -1.86 14.08
C GLN A 10 10.22 -1.93 12.56
N SER A 11 10.88 -2.85 11.88
CA SER A 11 10.51 -3.14 10.49
C SER A 11 9.10 -3.71 10.50
N SER A 12 8.13 -2.94 10.00
CA SER A 12 6.76 -3.37 9.73
C SER A 12 6.70 -4.32 8.51
N SER A 13 7.77 -5.09 8.30
CA SER A 13 8.00 -5.92 7.11
C SER A 13 6.95 -7.02 6.93
N LEU A 14 6.22 -7.38 8.00
CA LEU A 14 5.04 -8.24 7.97
C LEU A 14 3.73 -7.51 7.63
N ILE A 15 3.65 -6.18 7.84
CA ILE A 15 2.45 -5.35 7.66
C ILE A 15 2.37 -4.79 6.23
N GLY A 16 3.50 -4.42 5.61
CA GLY A 16 3.50 -3.85 4.25
C GLY A 16 2.84 -4.77 3.21
N PRO A 17 3.34 -6.01 3.02
CA PRO A 17 2.77 -6.95 2.03
C PRO A 17 1.34 -7.41 2.36
N SER A 18 0.97 -7.42 3.64
CA SER A 18 -0.39 -7.80 4.07
C SER A 18 -1.39 -6.66 3.89
N GLY A 19 -0.98 -5.41 4.13
CA GLY A 19 -1.76 -4.19 3.90
C GLY A 19 -2.06 -3.97 2.42
N GLU A 20 -1.04 -4.08 1.55
CA GLU A 20 -1.22 -3.91 0.10
C GLU A 20 -2.20 -4.96 -0.46
N ARG A 21 -2.11 -6.20 0.03
CA ARG A 21 -3.03 -7.29 -0.34
C ARG A 21 -4.46 -7.01 0.11
N LEU A 22 -4.66 -6.47 1.31
CA LEU A 22 -5.98 -6.10 1.82
C LEU A 22 -6.58 -4.96 1.00
N ALA A 23 -5.80 -3.93 0.68
CA ALA A 23 -6.22 -2.83 -0.18
C ALA A 23 -6.63 -3.31 -1.58
N CYS A 24 -5.83 -4.17 -2.22
CA CYS A 24 -6.19 -4.79 -3.49
C CYS A 24 -7.51 -5.58 -3.42
N LYS A 25 -7.74 -6.33 -2.33
CA LYS A 25 -9.00 -7.05 -2.13
C LYS A 25 -10.19 -6.10 -1.98
N ALA A 26 -10.03 -4.99 -1.26
CA ALA A 26 -11.07 -3.99 -1.08
C ALA A 26 -11.44 -3.32 -2.41
N LEU A 27 -10.44 -2.88 -3.18
CA LEU A 27 -10.65 -2.26 -4.51
C LEU A 27 -11.37 -3.22 -5.47
N LYS A 28 -10.94 -4.49 -5.53
CA LYS A 28 -11.62 -5.51 -6.34
C LYS A 28 -13.08 -5.73 -5.92
N ARG A 29 -13.37 -5.74 -4.62
CA ARG A 29 -14.75 -5.85 -4.11
C ARG A 29 -15.61 -4.63 -4.43
N ALA A 30 -14.99 -3.47 -4.55
CA ALA A 30 -15.64 -2.25 -5.02
C ALA A 30 -15.85 -2.21 -6.55
N GLY A 31 -15.49 -3.28 -7.28
CA GLY A 31 -15.65 -3.37 -8.74
C GLY A 31 -14.49 -2.76 -9.54
N MET A 32 -13.42 -2.32 -8.87
CA MET A 32 -12.28 -1.70 -9.54
C MET A 32 -11.31 -2.73 -10.11
N LYS A 33 -10.69 -2.39 -11.23
CA LYS A 33 -9.60 -3.14 -11.85
C LYS A 33 -8.25 -2.56 -11.44
N ILE A 34 -7.40 -3.42 -10.88
CA ILE A 34 -6.02 -3.05 -10.54
C ILE A 34 -5.21 -2.92 -11.83
N LEU A 35 -4.59 -1.75 -12.03
CA LEU A 35 -3.75 -1.42 -13.19
C LEU A 35 -2.27 -1.68 -12.90
N ALA A 36 -1.80 -1.30 -11.71
CA ALA A 36 -0.42 -1.48 -11.30
C ALA A 36 -0.30 -1.59 -9.77
N ARG A 37 0.77 -2.24 -9.32
CA ARG A 37 1.17 -2.37 -7.91
C ARG A 37 2.64 -2.02 -7.78
N ASN A 38 3.04 -1.41 -6.68
CA ASN A 38 4.41 -0.95 -6.42
C ASN A 38 4.97 -0.13 -7.60
N TYR A 39 4.17 0.81 -8.10
CA TYR A 39 4.57 1.68 -9.20
C TYR A 39 5.66 2.65 -8.72
N ARG A 40 6.73 2.74 -9.52
CA ARG A 40 7.87 3.63 -9.29
C ARG A 40 8.13 4.41 -10.57
N CYS A 41 8.37 5.70 -10.44
CA CYS A 41 8.82 6.56 -11.53
C CYS A 41 9.83 7.58 -10.99
N PRO A 42 10.53 8.34 -11.84
CA PRO A 42 11.50 9.34 -11.38
C PRO A 42 10.92 10.39 -10.40
N SER A 43 9.62 10.66 -10.49
CA SER A 43 8.92 11.62 -9.63
C SER A 43 8.48 11.04 -8.28
N GLY A 44 8.60 9.73 -8.07
CA GLY A 44 8.23 9.09 -6.80
C GLY A 44 7.57 7.73 -6.95
N GLU A 45 6.73 7.41 -5.97
CA GLU A 45 6.17 6.08 -5.81
C GLU A 45 4.69 6.07 -5.45
N ILE A 46 3.98 5.05 -5.95
CA ILE A 46 2.57 4.77 -5.65
C ILE A 46 2.41 3.28 -5.42
N ASP A 47 1.74 2.89 -4.33
CA ASP A 47 1.57 1.48 -3.98
C ASP A 47 0.58 0.74 -4.90
N ILE A 48 -0.56 1.37 -5.26
CA ILE A 48 -1.62 0.74 -6.07
C ILE A 48 -2.27 1.78 -7.00
N ILE A 49 -2.49 1.43 -8.26
CA ILE A 49 -3.27 2.20 -9.24
C ILE A 49 -4.48 1.35 -9.66
N ALA A 50 -5.69 1.92 -9.62
CA ALA A 50 -6.94 1.22 -9.98
C ALA A 50 -7.97 2.18 -10.60
N PHE A 51 -8.92 1.63 -11.36
CA PHE A 51 -10.07 2.34 -11.94
C PHE A 51 -11.35 1.51 -11.82
#